data_AF-A0A2V7Y2J1-F1
#
_entry.id   AF-A0A2V7Y2J1-F1
#
_cell.length_a   1.000
_cell.length_b   1.000
_cell.length_c   1.000
_cell.angle_alpha   90.00
_cell.angle_beta   90.00
_cell.angle_gamma   90.00
#
_symmetry.space_group_name_H-M   'P 1'
#
loop_
_entity.id
_entity.type
_entity.pdbx_description
1 polymer ?
#
loop_
_entity_poly.entity_id
_entity_poly.type
_entity_poly.pdbx_seq_one_letter_code
_entity_poly.pdbx_strand_id
1 'polypeptide(L)'
;SYVHEGGTDKALAEVSEMAAIDEATKDLAAQSGALGQMGTILLEAGRADEAAARYQQQLSVIDKADVPAEVKQAAHRQALFQEARVAVAKKDLATARAKSTAYAAAVTEKKRPFEVRQQHELAGRLALAEKSYAAAVTELQQANQQDPAVLYLLAVALQGKGDAAKAREVGAQAADFNGLSATYGFVRGKARAIATTPR
;
A
#
# COMPACT_ATOMS: atom_id res chain seq x y z
N SER A 1 4.10 -18.37 6.82
CA SER A 1 5.03 -18.14 7.95
C SER A 1 4.18 -17.69 9.12
N TYR A 2 3.93 -18.59 10.06
CA TYR A 2 3.14 -18.33 11.28
C TYR A 2 3.68 -17.14 12.11
N VAL A 3 4.96 -16.80 11.93
CA VAL A 3 5.60 -15.63 12.55
C VAL A 3 5.03 -14.31 12.03
N HIS A 4 4.60 -14.23 10.77
CA HIS A 4 3.96 -13.02 10.23
C HIS A 4 2.50 -12.90 10.68
N GLU A 5 1.75 -14.01 10.72
CA GLU A 5 0.35 -14.03 11.19
C GLU A 5 0.24 -13.55 12.65
N GLY A 6 1.09 -14.06 13.54
CA GLY A 6 1.12 -13.60 14.94
C GLY A 6 1.61 -12.15 15.14
N GLY A 7 2.34 -11.59 14.16
CA GLY A 7 2.70 -10.18 14.13
C GLY A 7 1.57 -9.29 13.62
N THR A 8 0.84 -9.76 12.60
CA THR A 8 -0.35 -9.10 12.06
C THR A 8 -1.44 -8.97 13.11
N ASP A 9 -1.77 -10.04 13.82
CA ASP A 9 -2.87 -10.01 14.80
C ASP A 9 -2.57 -9.09 15.99
N LYS A 10 -1.30 -9.02 16.43
CA LYS A 10 -0.86 -8.07 17.46
C LYS A 10 -0.98 -6.61 16.98
N ALA A 11 -0.50 -6.31 15.78
CA ALA A 11 -0.62 -4.97 15.21
C ALA A 11 -2.10 -4.56 15.03
N LEU A 12 -2.97 -5.51 14.66
CA LEU A 12 -4.41 -5.26 14.59
C LEU A 12 -5.04 -5.05 15.96
N ALA A 13 -4.60 -5.77 16.99
CA ALA A 13 -5.07 -5.56 18.36
C ALA A 13 -4.73 -4.15 18.86
N GLU A 14 -3.49 -3.69 18.67
CA GLU A 14 -3.05 -2.34 19.05
C GLU A 14 -3.89 -1.25 18.36
N VAL A 15 -4.13 -1.36 17.05
CA VAL A 15 -4.97 -0.40 16.32
C VAL A 15 -6.44 -0.50 16.75
N SER A 16 -6.94 -1.69 17.09
CA SER A 16 -8.31 -1.87 17.58
C SER A 16 -8.53 -1.23 18.94
N GLU A 17 -7.56 -1.32 19.85
CA GLU A 17 -7.64 -0.66 21.16
C GLU A 17 -7.71 0.87 21.02
N MET A 18 -6.92 1.45 20.13
CA MET A 18 -7.00 2.89 19.82
C MET A 18 -8.37 3.24 19.20
N ALA A 19 -8.86 2.44 18.27
CA ALA A 19 -10.17 2.66 17.61
C ALA A 19 -11.36 2.59 18.60
N ALA A 20 -11.26 1.74 19.63
CA ALA A 20 -12.30 1.63 20.67
C ALA A 20 -12.41 2.90 21.52
N ILE A 21 -11.30 3.64 21.71
CA ILE A 21 -11.30 4.93 22.39
C ILE A 21 -12.01 5.98 21.51
N ASP A 22 -11.76 5.98 20.20
CA ASP A 22 -12.39 6.91 19.25
C ASP A 22 -13.90 6.67 19.10
N GLU A 23 -14.34 5.41 19.19
CA GLU A 23 -15.77 5.07 19.21
C GLU A 23 -16.48 5.64 20.44
N ALA A 24 -15.81 5.67 21.58
CA ALA A 24 -16.33 6.29 22.80
C ALA A 24 -16.43 7.83 22.70
N THR A 25 -15.57 8.47 21.89
CA THR A 25 -15.58 9.93 21.67
C THR A 25 -16.45 10.36 20.48
N LYS A 26 -16.99 9.42 19.70
CA LYS A 26 -17.77 9.65 18.46
C LYS A 26 -17.00 10.44 17.40
N ASP A 27 -15.67 10.39 17.41
CA ASP A 27 -14.85 11.02 16.38
C ASP A 27 -14.79 10.13 15.12
N LEU A 28 -15.70 10.40 14.18
CA LEU A 28 -15.78 9.64 12.93
C LEU A 28 -14.54 9.82 12.05
N ALA A 29 -13.83 10.95 12.14
CA ALA A 29 -12.61 11.16 11.36
C ALA A 29 -11.47 10.27 11.90
N ALA A 30 -11.30 10.22 13.22
CA ALA A 30 -10.33 9.33 13.88
C ALA A 30 -10.67 7.84 13.62
N GLN A 31 -11.95 7.46 13.75
CA GLN A 31 -12.42 6.11 13.43
C GLN A 31 -12.13 5.70 11.98
N SER A 32 -12.37 6.60 11.01
CA SER A 32 -12.02 6.36 9.62
C SER A 32 -10.50 6.15 9.44
N GLY A 33 -9.68 6.96 10.10
CA GLY A 33 -8.23 6.83 10.11
C GLY A 33 -7.76 5.46 10.63
N ALA A 34 -8.31 5.00 11.74
CA ALA A 34 -7.99 3.69 12.31
C ALA A 34 -8.37 2.54 11.35
N LEU A 35 -9.57 2.59 10.76
CA LEU A 35 -10.03 1.59 9.78
C LEU A 35 -9.08 1.50 8.57
N GLY A 36 -8.58 2.63 8.07
CA GLY A 36 -7.61 2.64 6.97
C GLY A 36 -6.25 2.03 7.34
N GLN A 37 -5.79 2.23 8.58
CA GLN A 37 -4.57 1.58 9.08
C GLN A 37 -4.75 0.06 9.18
N MET A 38 -5.89 -0.39 9.72
CA MET A 38 -6.21 -1.82 9.79
C MET A 38 -6.26 -2.46 8.40
N GLY A 39 -6.90 -1.80 7.43
CA GLY A 39 -6.93 -2.26 6.04
C GLY A 39 -5.53 -2.40 5.44
N THR A 40 -4.62 -1.48 5.76
CA THR A 40 -3.22 -1.53 5.29
C THR A 40 -2.47 -2.70 5.90
N ILE A 41 -2.58 -2.91 7.23
CA ILE A 41 -1.96 -4.03 7.93
C ILE A 41 -2.45 -5.38 7.38
N LEU A 42 -3.77 -5.52 7.21
CA LEU A 42 -4.39 -6.72 6.64
C LEU A 42 -3.89 -7.00 5.22
N LEU A 43 -3.79 -5.96 4.38
CA LEU A 43 -3.34 -6.13 3.00
C LEU A 43 -1.88 -6.57 2.91
N GLU A 44 -0.99 -5.97 3.71
CA GLU A 44 0.43 -6.34 3.74
C GLU A 44 0.65 -7.75 4.33
N ALA A 45 -0.28 -8.23 5.16
CA ALA A 45 -0.36 -9.60 5.66
C ALA A 45 -0.95 -10.60 4.65
N GLY A 46 -1.41 -10.14 3.48
CA GLY A 46 -2.03 -10.99 2.46
C GLY A 46 -3.52 -11.30 2.70
N ARG A 47 -4.16 -10.67 3.69
CA ARG A 47 -5.58 -10.84 4.04
C ARG A 47 -6.44 -9.86 3.24
N ALA A 48 -6.43 -10.01 1.92
CA ALA A 48 -6.95 -9.01 0.98
C ALA A 48 -8.47 -8.75 1.11
N ASP A 49 -9.27 -9.79 1.38
CA ASP A 49 -10.72 -9.63 1.55
C ASP A 49 -11.07 -8.87 2.84
N GLU A 50 -10.36 -9.17 3.93
CA GLU A 50 -10.53 -8.44 5.19
C GLU A 50 -10.06 -6.98 5.06
N ALA A 51 -8.97 -6.76 4.33
CA ALA A 51 -8.51 -5.41 4.01
C ALA A 51 -9.57 -4.60 3.26
N ALA A 52 -10.19 -5.20 2.22
CA ALA A 52 -11.29 -4.58 1.49
C ALA A 52 -12.44 -4.18 2.41
N ALA A 53 -12.84 -5.06 3.34
CA ALA A 53 -13.92 -4.75 4.29
C ALA A 53 -13.58 -3.53 5.16
N ARG A 54 -12.33 -3.41 5.65
CA ARG A 54 -11.92 -2.25 6.46
C ARG A 54 -11.87 -0.96 5.64
N TYR A 55 -11.41 -0.99 4.40
CA TYR A 55 -11.43 0.19 3.53
C TYR A 55 -12.85 0.64 3.17
N GLN A 56 -13.78 -0.30 2.96
CA GLN A 56 -15.19 0.02 2.73
C GLN A 56 -15.82 0.68 3.97
N GLN A 57 -15.52 0.17 5.16
CA GLN A 57 -15.94 0.78 6.42
C GLN A 57 -15.33 2.18 6.59
N GLN A 58 -14.02 2.34 6.32
CA GLN A 58 -13.32 3.63 6.36
C GLN A 58 -14.07 4.68 5.52
N LEU A 59 -14.43 4.34 4.28
CA LEU A 59 -15.13 5.25 3.37
C LEU A 59 -16.55 5.55 3.84
N SER A 60 -17.29 4.54 4.32
CA SER A 60 -18.63 4.74 4.86
C SER A 60 -18.65 5.67 6.09
N VAL A 61 -17.65 5.57 6.95
CA VAL A 61 -17.52 6.40 8.16
C VAL A 61 -17.20 7.84 7.80
N ILE A 62 -16.21 8.09 6.92
CA ILE A 62 -15.82 9.46 6.56
C ILE A 62 -16.89 10.21 5.77
N ASP A 63 -17.70 9.49 4.98
CA ASP A 63 -18.85 10.08 4.28
C ASP A 63 -19.90 10.63 5.26
N LYS A 64 -20.05 9.98 6.43
CA LYS A 64 -20.96 10.39 7.51
C LYS A 64 -20.34 11.44 8.44
N ALA A 65 -19.02 11.58 8.45
CA ALA A 65 -18.32 12.54 9.29
C ALA A 65 -18.65 13.98 8.91
N ASP A 66 -18.69 14.86 9.91
CA ASP A 66 -18.76 16.31 9.72
C ASP A 66 -17.35 16.86 9.44
N VAL A 67 -16.91 16.66 8.20
CA VAL A 67 -15.60 17.10 7.69
C VAL A 67 -15.78 17.85 6.37
N PRO A 68 -14.86 18.74 6.00
CA PRO A 68 -14.93 19.47 4.74
C PRO A 68 -15.08 18.54 3.52
N ALA A 69 -15.77 19.03 2.48
CA ALA A 69 -16.01 18.26 1.27
C ALA A 69 -14.71 17.77 0.61
N GLU A 70 -13.65 18.57 0.69
CA GLU A 70 -12.31 18.24 0.19
C GLU A 70 -11.71 17.01 0.88
N VAL A 71 -12.00 16.82 2.18
CA VAL A 71 -11.55 15.65 2.94
C VAL A 71 -12.28 14.40 2.45
N LYS A 72 -13.60 14.48 2.23
CA LYS A 72 -14.38 13.37 1.65
C LYS A 72 -13.89 13.04 0.25
N GLN A 73 -13.69 14.04 -0.61
CA GLN A 73 -13.14 13.85 -1.95
C GLN A 73 -11.75 13.18 -1.92
N ALA A 74 -10.89 13.55 -0.96
CA ALA A 74 -9.61 12.90 -0.76
C ALA A 74 -9.76 11.43 -0.35
N ALA A 75 -10.70 11.12 0.55
CA ALA A 75 -11.00 9.76 0.94
C ALA A 75 -11.52 8.91 -0.24
N HIS A 76 -12.38 9.45 -1.10
CA HIS A 76 -12.85 8.77 -2.31
C HIS A 76 -11.71 8.46 -3.29
N ARG A 77 -10.75 9.39 -3.47
CA ARG A 77 -9.54 9.10 -4.27
C ARG A 77 -8.67 8.03 -3.60
N GLN A 78 -8.47 8.13 -2.30
CA GLN A 78 -7.70 7.13 -1.56
C GLN A 78 -8.35 5.74 -1.64
N ALA A 79 -9.68 5.65 -1.65
CA ALA A 79 -10.40 4.41 -1.85
C ALA A 79 -10.10 3.77 -3.21
N LEU A 80 -10.04 4.55 -4.30
CA LEU A 80 -9.62 4.04 -5.61
C LEU A 80 -8.22 3.41 -5.56
N PHE A 81 -7.28 4.05 -4.86
CA PHE A 81 -5.93 3.53 -4.67
C PHE A 81 -5.91 2.23 -3.84
N GLN A 82 -6.64 2.20 -2.72
CA GLN A 82 -6.73 1.03 -1.85
C GLN A 82 -7.38 -0.16 -2.56
N GLU A 83 -8.48 0.07 -3.28
CA GLU A 83 -9.20 -0.95 -4.05
C GLU A 83 -8.34 -1.50 -5.20
N ALA A 84 -7.56 -0.65 -5.88
CA ALA A 84 -6.61 -1.11 -6.89
C ALA A 84 -5.55 -2.05 -6.28
N ARG A 85 -4.98 -1.69 -5.11
CA ARG A 85 -4.01 -2.56 -4.41
C ARG A 85 -4.63 -3.88 -3.96
N VAL A 86 -5.85 -3.87 -3.44
CA VAL A 86 -6.59 -5.09 -3.07
C VAL A 86 -6.80 -5.96 -4.31
N ALA A 87 -7.24 -5.39 -5.42
CA ALA A 87 -7.46 -6.12 -6.67
C ALA A 87 -6.15 -6.74 -7.20
N VAL A 88 -5.02 -6.03 -7.14
CA VAL A 88 -3.68 -6.59 -7.45
C VAL A 88 -3.37 -7.78 -6.54
N ALA A 89 -3.58 -7.66 -5.22
CA ALA A 89 -3.32 -8.75 -4.28
C ALA A 89 -4.19 -9.98 -4.54
N LYS A 90 -5.44 -9.77 -4.99
CA LYS A 90 -6.38 -10.82 -5.40
C LYS A 90 -6.14 -11.34 -6.82
N LYS A 91 -5.17 -10.79 -7.56
CA LYS A 91 -4.89 -11.07 -8.97
C LYS A 91 -6.05 -10.74 -9.92
N ASP A 92 -6.97 -9.88 -9.49
CA ASP A 92 -8.04 -9.34 -10.32
C ASP A 92 -7.51 -8.13 -11.11
N LEU A 93 -6.81 -8.42 -12.21
CA LEU A 93 -6.15 -7.40 -13.02
C LEU A 93 -7.15 -6.48 -13.75
N ALA A 94 -8.36 -6.97 -14.03
CA ALA A 94 -9.40 -6.17 -14.67
C ALA A 94 -9.86 -5.06 -13.72
N THR A 95 -10.22 -5.40 -12.50
CA THR A 95 -10.60 -4.42 -11.47
C THR A 95 -9.42 -3.52 -11.10
N ALA A 96 -8.22 -4.08 -10.93
CA ALA A 96 -7.04 -3.30 -10.60
C ALA A 96 -6.75 -2.22 -11.66
N ARG A 97 -6.84 -2.56 -12.95
CA ARG A 97 -6.65 -1.60 -14.05
C ARG A 97 -7.74 -0.54 -14.06
N ALA A 98 -9.01 -0.93 -13.92
CA ALA A 98 -10.12 0.02 -13.89
C ALA A 98 -9.97 1.05 -12.75
N LYS A 99 -9.63 0.58 -11.55
CA LYS A 99 -9.43 1.44 -10.37
C LYS A 99 -8.17 2.32 -10.49
N SER A 100 -7.07 1.78 -11.03
CA SER A 100 -5.85 2.56 -11.29
C SER A 100 -6.10 3.69 -12.30
N THR A 101 -6.85 3.42 -13.38
CA THR A 101 -7.22 4.45 -14.37
C THR A 101 -8.12 5.51 -13.75
N ALA A 102 -9.12 5.11 -12.96
CA ALA A 102 -9.99 6.06 -12.25
C ALA A 102 -9.19 6.93 -11.26
N TYR A 103 -8.24 6.35 -10.53
CA TYR A 103 -7.35 7.09 -9.64
C TYR A 103 -6.50 8.09 -10.43
N ALA A 104 -5.85 7.66 -11.52
CA ALA A 104 -5.05 8.53 -12.38
C ALA A 104 -5.85 9.74 -12.91
N ALA A 105 -7.10 9.53 -13.34
CA ALA A 105 -8.00 10.59 -13.78
C ALA A 105 -8.38 11.57 -12.66
N ALA A 106 -8.46 11.10 -11.41
CA ALA A 106 -8.83 11.93 -10.26
C ALA A 106 -7.66 12.76 -9.66
N VAL A 107 -6.41 12.44 -10.03
CA VAL A 107 -5.20 13.11 -9.49
C VAL A 107 -4.59 14.13 -10.46
N THR A 108 -4.91 14.06 -11.75
CA THR A 108 -4.41 14.97 -12.80
C THR A 108 -4.87 16.42 -12.64
N GLU A 109 -5.98 16.69 -11.96
CA GLU A 109 -6.57 18.04 -11.87
C GLU A 109 -5.81 19.04 -10.99
N LYS A 110 -4.95 18.61 -10.04
CA LYS A 110 -4.40 19.53 -9.02
C LYS A 110 -2.91 19.42 -8.69
N LYS A 111 -2.08 18.79 -9.55
CA LYS A 111 -0.62 18.62 -9.35
C LYS A 111 -0.27 18.27 -7.89
N ARG A 112 -0.87 17.23 -7.32
CA ARG A 112 -0.57 16.79 -5.94
C ARG A 112 0.60 15.79 -6.01
N PRO A 113 1.86 16.19 -5.72
CA PRO A 113 3.03 15.34 -6.00
C PRO A 113 2.97 13.99 -5.29
N PHE A 114 2.39 13.95 -4.08
CA PHE A 114 2.20 12.70 -3.34
C PHE A 114 1.29 11.72 -4.09
N GLU A 115 0.14 12.19 -4.56
CA GLU A 115 -0.83 11.33 -5.24
C GLU A 115 -0.33 10.89 -6.63
N VAL A 116 0.46 11.73 -7.31
CA VAL A 116 1.14 11.36 -8.56
C VAL A 116 2.14 10.22 -8.32
N ARG A 117 2.91 10.27 -7.22
CA ARG A 117 3.80 9.15 -6.85
C ARG A 117 3.00 7.87 -6.55
N GLN A 118 1.85 7.98 -5.88
CA GLN A 118 0.94 6.83 -5.67
C GLN A 118 0.38 6.28 -6.99
N GLN A 119 0.12 7.14 -7.99
CA GLN A 119 -0.31 6.70 -9.31
C GLN A 119 0.78 5.85 -9.98
N HIS A 120 2.03 6.30 -9.96
CA HIS A 120 3.17 5.52 -10.45
C HIS A 120 3.35 4.20 -9.69
N GLU A 121 3.12 4.20 -8.37
CA GLU A 121 3.13 2.96 -7.59
C GLU A 121 2.09 1.94 -8.09
N LEU A 122 0.84 2.38 -8.33
CA LEU A 122 -0.21 1.48 -8.85
C LEU A 122 0.15 0.92 -10.23
N ALA A 123 0.63 1.77 -11.12
CA ALA A 123 1.08 1.35 -12.45
C ALA A 123 2.21 0.32 -12.36
N GLY A 124 3.17 0.55 -11.47
CA GLY A 124 4.26 -0.38 -11.17
C GLY A 124 3.79 -1.73 -10.62
N ARG A 125 2.84 -1.71 -9.67
CA ARG A 125 2.23 -2.94 -9.10
C ARG A 125 1.47 -3.75 -10.14
N LEU A 126 0.70 -3.09 -11.01
CA LEU A 126 0.01 -3.73 -12.13
C LEU A 126 1.00 -4.38 -13.10
N ALA A 127 2.02 -3.64 -13.51
CA ALA A 127 3.06 -4.15 -14.40
C ALA A 127 3.81 -5.35 -13.78
N LEU A 128 4.08 -5.33 -12.47
CA LEU A 128 4.63 -6.49 -11.74
C LEU A 128 3.71 -7.70 -11.80
N ALA A 129 2.41 -7.52 -11.55
CA ALA A 129 1.43 -8.60 -11.59
C ALA A 129 1.28 -9.21 -12.99
N GLU A 130 1.49 -8.39 -14.02
CA GLU A 130 1.54 -8.79 -15.44
C GLU A 130 2.91 -9.34 -15.87
N LYS A 131 3.91 -9.36 -14.98
CA LYS A 131 5.32 -9.71 -15.27
C LYS A 131 5.97 -8.81 -16.33
N SER A 132 5.43 -7.62 -16.56
CA SER A 132 6.04 -6.57 -17.39
C SER A 132 7.12 -5.83 -16.60
N TYR A 133 8.23 -6.53 -16.32
CA TYR A 133 9.24 -6.06 -15.38
C TYR A 133 9.92 -4.75 -15.81
N ALA A 134 10.14 -4.55 -17.12
CA ALA A 134 10.71 -3.31 -17.62
C ALA A 134 9.78 -2.11 -17.38
N ALA A 135 8.48 -2.26 -17.63
CA ALA A 135 7.49 -1.22 -17.36
C ALA A 135 7.36 -0.96 -15.85
N ALA A 136 7.36 -2.04 -15.04
CA ALA A 136 7.32 -1.92 -13.59
C ALA A 136 8.50 -1.10 -13.04
N VAL A 137 9.72 -1.32 -13.54
CA VAL A 137 10.91 -0.52 -13.16
C VAL A 137 10.70 0.96 -13.50
N THR A 138 10.26 1.28 -14.71
CA THR A 138 10.04 2.67 -15.15
C THR A 138 9.03 3.40 -14.27
N GLU A 139 7.94 2.74 -13.90
CA GLU A 139 6.91 3.32 -13.05
C GLU A 139 7.38 3.44 -11.60
N LEU A 140 7.95 2.37 -11.03
CA LEU A 140 8.37 2.35 -9.63
C LEU A 140 9.55 3.29 -9.33
N GLN A 141 10.36 3.67 -10.33
CA GLN A 141 11.38 4.72 -10.18
C GLN A 141 10.77 6.12 -9.98
N GLN A 142 9.57 6.36 -10.50
CA GLN A 142 8.84 7.63 -10.36
C GLN A 142 7.94 7.64 -9.11
N ALA A 143 7.72 6.47 -8.50
CA ALA A 143 7.01 6.34 -7.22
C ALA A 143 7.87 6.83 -6.02
N ASN A 144 7.32 6.75 -4.81
CA ASN A 144 7.96 7.27 -3.62
C ASN A 144 9.21 6.46 -3.20
N GLN A 145 10.40 6.95 -3.57
CA GLN A 145 11.68 6.32 -3.19
C GLN A 145 12.02 6.40 -1.68
N GLN A 146 11.20 7.10 -0.89
CA GLN A 146 11.32 7.13 0.58
C GLN A 146 10.37 6.13 1.26
N ASP A 147 9.63 5.33 0.48
CA ASP A 147 8.79 4.26 0.99
C ASP A 147 9.51 2.91 0.81
N PRO A 148 9.85 2.19 1.90
CA PRO A 148 10.53 0.90 1.81
C PRO A 148 9.69 -0.16 1.07
N ALA A 149 8.36 -0.05 1.03
CA ALA A 149 7.52 -0.95 0.25
C ALA A 149 7.68 -0.70 -1.26
N VAL A 150 7.78 0.56 -1.69
CA VAL A 150 8.07 0.93 -3.09
C VAL A 150 9.45 0.45 -3.50
N LEU A 151 10.46 0.69 -2.65
CA LEU A 151 11.83 0.20 -2.90
C LEU A 151 11.87 -1.33 -3.02
N TYR A 152 11.16 -2.05 -2.15
CA TYR A 152 11.04 -3.51 -2.25
C TYR A 152 10.41 -3.94 -3.60
N LEU A 153 9.32 -3.31 -4.03
CA LEU A 153 8.68 -3.62 -5.31
C LEU A 153 9.63 -3.34 -6.49
N LEU A 154 10.39 -2.24 -6.43
CA LEU A 154 11.38 -1.91 -7.46
C LEU A 154 12.48 -2.98 -7.51
N ALA A 155 12.95 -3.46 -6.36
CA ALA A 155 13.92 -4.55 -6.28
C ALA A 155 13.37 -5.85 -6.92
N VAL A 156 12.10 -6.20 -6.67
CA VAL A 156 11.42 -7.33 -7.31
C VAL A 156 11.34 -7.15 -8.83
N ALA A 157 10.99 -5.94 -9.30
CA ALA A 157 10.90 -5.64 -10.73
C ALA A 157 12.28 -5.77 -11.41
N LEU A 158 13.34 -5.25 -10.77
CA LEU A 158 14.72 -5.36 -11.26
C LEU A 158 15.17 -6.82 -11.31
N GLN A 159 14.85 -7.61 -10.29
CA GLN A 159 15.15 -9.04 -10.26
C GLN A 159 14.45 -9.78 -11.41
N GLY A 160 13.15 -9.53 -11.61
CA GLY A 160 12.39 -10.12 -12.72
C GLY A 160 12.89 -9.68 -14.10
N LYS A 161 13.42 -8.46 -14.22
CA LYS A 161 14.09 -7.95 -15.43
C LYS A 161 15.47 -8.60 -15.68
N GLY A 162 16.03 -9.30 -14.69
CA GLY A 162 17.36 -9.91 -14.75
C GLY A 162 18.50 -9.02 -14.26
N ASP A 163 18.21 -7.83 -13.71
CA ASP A 163 19.22 -6.94 -13.12
C ASP A 163 19.47 -7.28 -11.64
N ALA A 164 20.13 -8.42 -11.42
CA ALA A 164 20.39 -8.93 -10.09
C ALA A 164 21.31 -8.03 -9.24
N ALA A 165 22.18 -7.23 -9.88
CA ALA A 165 23.04 -6.29 -9.17
C ALA A 165 22.22 -5.14 -8.59
N LYS A 166 21.39 -4.48 -9.42
CA LYS A 166 20.55 -3.37 -8.96
C LYS A 166 19.45 -3.83 -8.02
N ALA A 167 18.88 -5.01 -8.25
CA ALA A 167 17.89 -5.61 -7.34
C ALA A 167 18.44 -5.75 -5.91
N ARG A 168 19.68 -6.21 -5.75
CA ARG A 168 20.32 -6.32 -4.44
C ARG A 168 20.56 -4.96 -3.78
N GLU A 169 21.06 -3.99 -4.53
CA GLU A 169 21.30 -2.63 -4.03
C GLU A 169 20.01 -2.00 -3.48
N VAL A 170 18.94 -2.01 -4.29
CA VAL A 170 17.64 -1.45 -3.90
C VAL A 170 16.98 -2.28 -2.79
N GLY A 171 17.14 -3.61 -2.83
CA GLY A 171 16.68 -4.50 -1.77
C GLY A 171 17.34 -4.20 -0.41
N ALA A 172 18.64 -3.87 -0.40
CA ALA A 172 19.34 -3.46 0.81
C ALA A 172 18.82 -2.11 1.34
N GLN A 173 18.59 -1.13 0.45
CA GLN A 173 17.99 0.16 0.83
C GLN A 173 16.62 -0.02 1.51
N ALA A 174 15.78 -0.91 0.96
CA ALA A 174 14.51 -1.25 1.60
C ALA A 174 14.71 -1.98 2.94
N ALA A 175 15.67 -2.92 3.03
CA ALA A 175 15.89 -3.74 4.22
C ALA A 175 16.54 -3.00 5.40
N ASP A 176 17.35 -1.96 5.11
CA ASP A 176 18.10 -1.18 6.10
C ASP A 176 17.48 0.20 6.37
N PHE A 177 16.24 0.41 5.90
CA PHE A 177 15.49 1.64 6.13
C PHE A 177 15.33 1.91 7.63
N ASN A 178 15.81 3.07 8.10
CA ASN A 178 15.78 3.45 9.51
C ASN A 178 14.44 4.10 9.89
N GLY A 179 13.36 3.32 9.84
CA GLY A 179 12.02 3.76 10.23
C GLY A 179 11.31 2.72 11.10
N LEU A 180 10.74 3.16 12.22
CA LEU A 180 9.85 2.34 13.05
C LEU A 180 8.42 2.46 12.51
N SER A 181 7.99 1.48 11.71
CA SER A 181 6.61 1.36 11.24
C SER A 181 6.16 -0.10 11.28
N ALA A 182 4.91 -0.34 11.70
CA ALA A 182 4.30 -1.67 11.64
C ALA A 182 4.28 -2.21 10.20
N THR A 183 4.04 -1.36 9.21
CA THR A 183 4.01 -1.77 7.79
C THR A 183 5.39 -2.16 7.26
N TYR A 184 6.44 -1.54 7.78
CA TYR A 184 7.82 -1.83 7.39
C TYR A 184 8.23 -3.27 7.74
N GLY A 185 7.74 -3.82 8.86
CA GLY A 185 8.01 -5.21 9.25
C GLY A 185 7.62 -6.25 8.19
N PHE A 186 6.57 -5.98 7.40
CA PHE A 186 6.10 -6.90 6.34
C PHE A 186 7.02 -6.94 5.11
N VAL A 187 7.78 -5.86 4.86
CA VAL A 187 8.66 -5.75 3.68
C VAL A 187 10.13 -6.02 4.02
N ARG A 188 10.57 -5.70 5.25
CA ARG A 188 11.99 -5.82 5.66
C ARG A 188 12.59 -7.20 5.43
N GLY A 189 11.91 -8.26 5.87
CA GLY A 189 12.40 -9.63 5.72
C GLY A 189 12.52 -10.07 4.25
N LYS A 190 11.50 -9.71 3.45
CA LYS A 190 11.46 -9.99 2.01
C LYS A 190 12.56 -9.24 1.26
N ALA A 191 12.74 -7.95 1.60
CA ALA A 191 13.80 -7.11 1.05
C ALA A 191 15.21 -7.63 1.39
N ARG A 192 15.43 -8.08 2.62
CA ARG A 192 16.71 -8.68 3.04
C ARG A 192 17.02 -9.95 2.25
N ALA A 193 16.02 -10.80 1.99
CA ALA A 193 16.21 -11.99 1.15
C ALA A 193 16.68 -11.65 -0.27
N ILE A 194 16.11 -10.60 -0.89
CA ILE A 194 16.58 -10.09 -2.18
C ILE A 194 18.03 -9.62 -2.07
N ALA A 195 18.34 -8.81 -1.05
CA ALA A 195 19.68 -8.25 -0.84
C ALA A 195 20.78 -9.32 -0.71
N THR A 196 20.48 -10.47 -0.12
CA THR A 196 21.44 -11.55 0.15
C THR A 196 21.41 -12.70 -0.85
N THR A 197 20.65 -12.61 -1.95
CA THR A 197 20.54 -13.71 -2.92
C THR A 197 21.90 -13.99 -3.60
N PRO A 198 22.41 -15.25 -3.59
CA PRO A 198 23.66 -15.64 -4.27
C PRO A 198 23.62 -15.40 -5.79
N ARG A 199 24.79 -15.31 -6.43
CA ARG A 199 24.91 -15.15 -7.89
C ARG A 199 24.56 -16.43 -8.64
#